data_AF-A0A7K2KKU7-F1
#
_entry.id   AF-A0A7K2KKU7-F1
#
_cell.length_a   1.000
_cell.length_b   1.000
_cell.length_c   1.000
_cell.angle_alpha   90.00
_cell.angle_beta   90.00
_cell.angle_gamma   90.00
#
_symmetry.space_group_name_H-M   'P 1'
#
loop_
_entity.id
_entity.type
_entity.pdbx_description
1 polymer ?
#
loop_
_entity_poly.entity_id
_entity_poly.type
_entity_poly.pdbx_seq_one_letter_code
_entity_poly.pdbx_strand_id
1 'polypeptide(L)'
;MADDMTGDAGPRPVVDIVRSPRAELVQLADTLDDCVGRFLQARQRTEAGSHWEAPREGWALSNLMIRNVEAVLLMARTDEVMVSAAWANARCAFEQAVRIIWLLNAADPYISECRWLGLLEDTERFHRLMAESSERDPSLPDSTMHHEREGKTRLFREGVIAALPPGYSPEKPPSFESMLRSIDSAAMYRFYREGSQYVHGSMWGTAAYRKNLGGAAEFGDFTSTVDWILPLRLSWLSIRNAGRVLLDRLAGGAAVTCDWDGLGRVIDNDFEALVQAIESDAR
;
A
#
# COMPACT_ATOMS: atom_id res chain seq x y z
N MET A 1 56.40 -6.63 -20.35
CA MET A 1 55.58 -7.83 -20.55
C MET A 1 54.14 -7.41 -20.34
N ALA A 2 53.48 -7.06 -21.44
CA ALA A 2 52.06 -6.76 -21.47
C ALA A 2 51.39 -8.07 -21.90
N ASP A 3 50.83 -8.79 -20.92
CA ASP A 3 50.11 -10.02 -21.21
C ASP A 3 48.68 -9.70 -21.61
N ASP A 4 48.35 -10.30 -22.73
CA ASP A 4 47.12 -10.24 -23.51
C ASP A 4 45.98 -10.91 -22.71
N MET A 5 45.14 -10.09 -22.07
CA MET A 5 43.92 -10.51 -21.38
C MET A 5 42.70 -10.32 -22.29
N THR A 6 42.80 -10.73 -23.55
CA THR A 6 41.65 -10.89 -24.45
C THR A 6 40.98 -12.24 -24.17
N GLY A 7 40.44 -12.38 -22.96
CA GLY A 7 39.55 -13.48 -22.63
C GLY A 7 38.27 -13.34 -23.46
N ASP A 8 38.11 -14.25 -24.42
CA ASP A 8 36.91 -14.46 -25.22
C ASP A 8 35.73 -14.74 -24.28
N ALA A 9 35.04 -13.68 -23.88
CA ALA A 9 33.80 -13.76 -23.13
C ALA A 9 32.76 -14.29 -24.11
N GLY A 10 32.61 -15.62 -24.12
CA GLY A 10 31.58 -16.32 -24.89
C GLY A 10 30.21 -15.65 -24.75
N PRO A 11 29.30 -15.90 -25.70
CA PRO A 11 28.03 -15.18 -25.81
C PRO A 11 27.33 -15.13 -24.45
N ARG A 12 27.14 -13.90 -23.94
CA ARG A 12 26.43 -13.69 -22.67
C ARG A 12 25.07 -14.39 -22.81
N PRO A 13 24.70 -15.24 -21.85
CA PRO A 13 23.38 -15.86 -21.87
C PRO A 13 22.34 -14.75 -22.01
N VAL A 14 21.43 -14.92 -22.96
CA VAL A 14 20.27 -14.03 -23.10
C VAL A 14 19.47 -14.22 -21.83
N VAL A 15 19.59 -13.26 -20.90
CA VAL A 15 18.74 -13.21 -19.72
C VAL A 15 17.37 -12.82 -20.24
N ASP A 16 16.42 -13.74 -20.18
CA ASP A 16 15.03 -13.44 -20.53
C ASP A 16 14.54 -12.38 -19.53
N ILE A 17 14.27 -11.18 -20.06
CA ILE A 17 13.89 -10.01 -19.24
C ILE A 17 12.50 -10.23 -18.62
N VAL A 18 11.72 -11.14 -19.21
CA VAL A 18 10.36 -11.49 -18.79
C VAL A 18 10.34 -12.97 -18.41
N ARG A 19 9.71 -13.29 -17.28
CA ARG A 19 9.45 -14.67 -16.86
C ARG A 19 7.95 -14.89 -16.73
N SER A 20 7.41 -15.80 -17.54
CA SER A 20 6.01 -16.20 -17.44
C SER A 20 5.67 -16.67 -16.02
N PRO A 21 4.60 -16.15 -15.40
CA PRO A 21 4.24 -16.54 -14.04
C PRO A 21 3.71 -17.97 -13.99
N ARG A 22 3.85 -18.59 -12.82
CA ARG A 22 3.24 -19.90 -12.54
C ARG A 22 1.72 -19.83 -12.52
N ALA A 23 1.08 -20.95 -12.86
CA ALA A 23 -0.37 -21.05 -12.84
C ALA A 23 -0.96 -20.77 -11.44
N GLU A 24 -0.31 -21.24 -10.38
CA GLU A 24 -0.74 -21.03 -9.00
C GLU A 24 -0.62 -19.56 -8.57
N LEU A 25 0.40 -18.85 -9.07
CA LEU A 25 0.57 -17.41 -8.82
C LEU A 25 -0.55 -16.62 -9.51
N VAL A 26 -0.87 -16.95 -10.76
CA VAL A 26 -1.98 -16.35 -11.52
C VAL A 26 -3.31 -16.64 -10.83
N GLN A 27 -3.55 -17.88 -10.41
CA GLN A 27 -4.76 -18.29 -9.71
C GLN A 27 -4.96 -17.50 -8.42
N LEU A 28 -3.92 -17.38 -7.58
CA LEU A 28 -3.98 -16.58 -6.36
C LEU A 28 -4.26 -15.10 -6.66
N ALA A 29 -3.66 -14.56 -7.74
CA ALA A 29 -3.93 -13.18 -8.15
C ALA A 29 -5.40 -12.99 -8.59
N ASP A 30 -5.98 -13.94 -9.32
CA ASP A 30 -7.37 -13.93 -9.74
C ASP A 30 -8.35 -14.03 -8.56
N THR A 31 -8.06 -14.88 -7.58
CA THR A 31 -8.84 -14.98 -6.35
C THR A 31 -8.81 -13.67 -5.55
N LEU A 32 -7.65 -13.01 -5.46
CA LEU A 32 -7.54 -11.71 -4.78
C LEU A 32 -8.30 -10.60 -5.52
N ASP A 33 -8.33 -10.65 -6.85
CA ASP A 33 -9.10 -9.73 -7.68
C ASP A 33 -10.61 -9.92 -7.49
N ASP A 34 -11.10 -11.16 -7.40
CA ASP A 34 -12.49 -11.46 -7.01
C ASP A 34 -12.81 -10.89 -5.61
N CYS A 35 -11.86 -10.98 -4.68
CA CYS A 35 -12.02 -10.38 -3.34
C CYS A 35 -12.14 -8.85 -3.40
N VAL A 36 -11.34 -8.18 -4.24
CA VAL A 36 -11.49 -6.74 -4.52
C VAL A 36 -12.88 -6.45 -5.08
N GLY A 37 -13.33 -7.24 -6.07
CA GLY A 37 -14.67 -7.13 -6.65
C GLY A 37 -15.79 -7.24 -5.62
N ARG A 38 -15.74 -8.24 -4.73
CA ARG A 38 -16.72 -8.44 -3.66
C ARG A 38 -16.70 -7.32 -2.63
N PHE A 39 -15.53 -6.82 -2.26
CA PHE A 39 -15.40 -5.66 -1.38
C PHE A 39 -16.03 -4.42 -2.01
N LEU A 40 -15.75 -4.15 -3.28
CA LEU A 40 -16.33 -3.02 -4.01
C LEU A 40 -17.85 -3.13 -4.12
N GLN A 41 -18.38 -4.32 -4.42
CA GLN A 41 -19.83 -4.56 -4.45
C GLN A 41 -20.48 -4.33 -3.09
N ALA A 42 -19.86 -4.80 -1.99
CA ALA A 42 -20.35 -4.54 -0.64
C ALA A 42 -20.34 -3.03 -0.33
N ARG A 43 -19.26 -2.33 -0.67
CA ARG A 43 -19.11 -0.88 -0.46
C ARG A 43 -20.10 -0.05 -1.29
N GLN A 44 -20.49 -0.50 -2.48
CA GLN A 44 -21.51 0.19 -3.29
C GLN A 44 -22.92 0.10 -2.68
N ARG A 45 -23.18 -0.92 -1.85
CA ARG A 45 -24.46 -1.10 -1.15
C ARG A 45 -24.55 -0.27 0.14
N THR A 46 -23.45 0.29 0.62
CA THR A 46 -23.49 1.30 1.69
C THR A 46 -23.79 2.65 1.08
N GLU A 47 -24.82 3.35 1.56
CA GLU A 47 -24.98 4.76 1.22
C GLU A 47 -23.74 5.52 1.71
N ALA A 48 -23.15 6.38 0.87
CA ALA A 48 -22.13 7.34 1.30
C ALA A 48 -22.71 8.46 2.18
N GLY A 49 -23.83 8.19 2.88
CA GLY A 49 -24.68 9.12 3.61
C GLY A 49 -24.19 9.48 5.01
N SER A 50 -22.94 9.14 5.35
CA SER A 50 -22.34 9.71 6.56
C SER A 50 -22.18 11.21 6.37
N HIS A 51 -22.68 11.99 7.34
CA HIS A 51 -22.42 13.44 7.41
C HIS A 51 -20.99 13.74 7.89
N TRP A 52 -20.26 12.72 8.35
CA TRP A 52 -18.87 12.79 8.80
C TRP A 52 -17.89 12.69 7.63
N GLU A 53 -16.79 13.43 7.69
CA GLU A 53 -15.77 13.43 6.64
C GLU A 53 -14.77 12.27 6.76
N ALA A 54 -14.48 11.78 7.97
CA ALA A 54 -13.53 10.68 8.17
C ALA A 54 -13.92 9.39 7.42
N PRO A 55 -15.18 8.92 7.42
CA PRO A 55 -15.58 7.78 6.59
C PRO A 55 -15.48 8.04 5.09
N ARG A 56 -15.72 9.28 4.63
CA ARG A 56 -15.57 9.67 3.22
C ARG A 56 -14.10 9.65 2.80
N GLU A 57 -13.21 10.13 3.66
CA GLU A 57 -11.77 10.03 3.45
C GLU A 57 -11.31 8.57 3.46
N GLY A 58 -11.83 7.75 4.38
CA GLY A 58 -11.59 6.29 4.36
C GLY A 58 -12.03 5.63 3.05
N TRP A 59 -13.17 6.05 2.49
CA TRP A 59 -13.63 5.62 1.17
C TRP A 59 -12.66 6.04 0.06
N ALA A 60 -12.20 7.29 0.05
CA ALA A 60 -11.24 7.79 -0.93
C ALA A 60 -9.88 7.06 -0.84
N LEU A 61 -9.34 6.91 0.37
CA LEU A 61 -8.12 6.15 0.65
C LEU A 61 -8.25 4.69 0.20
N SER A 62 -9.43 4.08 0.36
CA SER A 62 -9.63 2.70 -0.08
C SER A 62 -9.56 2.53 -1.60
N ASN A 63 -9.90 3.56 -2.40
CA ASN A 63 -9.67 3.51 -3.84
C ASN A 63 -8.18 3.49 -4.17
N LEU A 64 -7.39 4.35 -3.50
CA LEU A 64 -5.94 4.37 -3.69
C LEU A 64 -5.30 3.04 -3.27
N MET A 65 -5.77 2.46 -2.16
CA MET A 65 -5.36 1.14 -1.69
C MET A 65 -5.65 0.06 -2.74
N ILE A 66 -6.87 0.04 -3.28
CA ILE A 66 -7.24 -0.92 -4.32
C ILE A 66 -6.35 -0.77 -5.56
N ARG A 67 -6.06 0.44 -6.03
CA ARG A 67 -5.19 0.63 -7.21
C ARG A 67 -3.77 0.09 -6.98
N ASN A 68 -3.23 0.24 -5.77
CA ASN A 68 -1.95 -0.36 -5.42
C ASN A 68 -2.03 -1.89 -5.39
N VAL A 69 -3.13 -2.47 -4.88
CA VAL A 69 -3.33 -3.93 -4.94
C VAL A 69 -3.48 -4.42 -6.38
N GLU A 70 -4.33 -3.79 -7.19
CA GLU A 70 -4.51 -4.15 -8.60
C GLU A 70 -3.18 -4.10 -9.38
N ALA A 71 -2.29 -3.16 -9.07
CA ALA A 71 -0.95 -3.14 -9.64
C ALA A 71 -0.13 -4.39 -9.25
N VAL A 72 -0.18 -4.82 -7.98
CA VAL A 72 0.44 -6.08 -7.53
C VAL A 72 -0.12 -7.28 -8.30
N LEU A 73 -1.45 -7.36 -8.44
CA LEU A 73 -2.12 -8.47 -9.12
C LEU A 73 -1.82 -8.49 -10.62
N LEU A 74 -1.77 -7.32 -11.26
CA LEU A 74 -1.37 -7.21 -12.67
C LEU A 74 0.06 -7.74 -12.86
N MET A 75 1.01 -7.29 -12.04
CA MET A 75 2.39 -7.75 -12.14
C MET A 75 2.51 -9.27 -11.91
N ALA A 76 1.77 -9.82 -10.93
CA ALA A 76 1.74 -11.26 -10.67
C ALA A 76 1.23 -12.09 -11.86
N ARG A 77 0.34 -11.51 -12.69
CA ARG A 77 -0.20 -12.15 -13.90
C ARG A 77 0.66 -11.97 -15.13
N THR A 78 1.52 -10.95 -15.18
CA THR A 78 2.26 -10.61 -16.40
C THR A 78 3.70 -11.09 -16.37
N ASP A 79 4.39 -10.96 -15.24
CA ASP A 79 5.83 -11.19 -15.19
C ASP A 79 6.30 -11.45 -13.75
N GLU A 80 6.82 -12.66 -13.52
CA GLU A 80 7.27 -13.12 -12.21
C GLU A 80 8.43 -12.27 -11.67
N VAL A 81 9.26 -11.65 -12.54
CA VAL A 81 10.40 -10.86 -12.07
C VAL A 81 10.01 -9.49 -11.50
N MET A 82 8.74 -9.07 -11.66
CA MET A 82 8.23 -7.78 -11.20
C MET A 82 8.01 -7.71 -9.67
N VAL A 83 8.41 -8.73 -8.92
CA VAL A 83 8.13 -8.84 -7.48
C VAL A 83 8.67 -7.67 -6.64
N SER A 84 9.81 -7.07 -7.04
CA SER A 84 10.35 -5.89 -6.35
C SER A 84 9.43 -4.67 -6.48
N ALA A 85 8.83 -4.47 -7.66
CA ALA A 85 7.83 -3.43 -7.88
C ALA A 85 6.51 -3.77 -7.17
N ALA A 86 6.14 -5.06 -7.13
CA ALA A 86 5.00 -5.54 -6.35
C ALA A 86 5.16 -5.24 -4.86
N TRP A 87 6.36 -5.40 -4.29
CA TRP A 87 6.65 -5.04 -2.91
C TRP A 87 6.40 -3.56 -2.60
N ALA A 88 6.84 -2.65 -3.48
CA ALA A 88 6.61 -1.22 -3.31
C ALA A 88 5.10 -0.90 -3.27
N ASN A 89 4.32 -1.47 -4.19
CA ASN A 89 2.88 -1.27 -4.25
C ASN A 89 2.14 -1.92 -3.08
N ALA A 90 2.50 -3.15 -2.69
CA ALA A 90 1.93 -3.83 -1.52
C ALA A 90 2.20 -3.05 -0.22
N ARG A 91 3.39 -2.45 -0.08
CA ARG A 91 3.73 -1.57 1.05
C ARG A 91 2.89 -0.30 1.04
N CYS A 92 2.66 0.32 -0.11
CA CYS A 92 1.74 1.47 -0.23
C CYS A 92 0.30 1.10 0.16
N ALA A 93 -0.21 -0.03 -0.35
CA ALA A 93 -1.54 -0.53 0.03
C ALA A 93 -1.64 -0.78 1.53
N PHE A 94 -0.59 -1.35 2.14
CA PHE A 94 -0.52 -1.60 3.58
C PHE A 94 -0.55 -0.31 4.40
N GLU A 95 0.25 0.70 4.02
CA GLU A 95 0.22 2.00 4.70
C GLU A 95 -1.16 2.63 4.66
N GLN A 96 -1.81 2.57 3.49
CA GLN A 96 -3.15 3.13 3.28
C GLN A 96 -4.19 2.36 4.09
N ALA A 97 -4.11 1.02 4.13
CA ALA A 97 -4.97 0.19 4.96
C ALA A 97 -4.85 0.53 6.45
N VAL A 98 -3.63 0.63 6.96
CA VAL A 98 -3.37 1.01 8.36
C VAL A 98 -3.90 2.39 8.67
N ARG A 99 -3.78 3.34 7.74
CA ARG A 99 -4.33 4.69 7.89
C ARG A 99 -5.86 4.69 7.91
N ILE A 100 -6.52 3.92 7.04
CA ILE A 100 -7.98 3.74 7.07
C ILE A 100 -8.42 3.17 8.42
N ILE A 101 -7.75 2.12 8.90
CA ILE A 101 -8.08 1.49 10.19
C ILE A 101 -7.86 2.48 11.33
N TRP A 102 -6.71 3.14 11.41
CA TRP A 102 -6.46 4.15 12.44
C TRP A 102 -7.47 5.28 12.40
N LEU A 103 -7.83 5.77 11.21
CA LEU A 103 -8.80 6.85 11.05
C LEU A 103 -10.18 6.45 11.60
N LEU A 104 -10.60 5.21 11.39
CA LEU A 104 -11.99 4.77 11.57
C LEU A 104 -12.22 3.82 12.76
N ASN A 105 -11.17 3.30 13.39
CA ASN A 105 -11.28 2.32 14.48
C ASN A 105 -11.83 2.92 15.78
N ALA A 106 -11.81 4.25 15.94
CA ALA A 106 -12.43 4.87 17.11
C ALA A 106 -13.93 4.58 17.15
N ALA A 107 -14.46 4.22 18.33
CA ALA A 107 -15.90 4.02 18.51
C ALA A 107 -16.66 5.36 18.49
N ASP A 108 -16.02 6.42 18.97
CA ASP A 108 -16.55 7.78 18.93
C ASP A 108 -16.28 8.42 17.56
N PRO A 109 -17.33 8.83 16.82
CA PRO A 109 -17.16 9.47 15.52
C PRO A 109 -16.41 10.80 15.61
N TYR A 110 -16.52 11.56 16.71
CA TYR A 110 -15.79 12.83 16.85
C TYR A 110 -14.28 12.61 16.94
N ILE A 111 -13.81 11.51 17.53
CA ILE A 111 -12.38 11.16 17.51
C ILE A 111 -11.92 10.88 16.07
N SER A 112 -12.75 10.19 15.27
CA SER A 112 -12.44 9.94 13.85
C SER A 112 -12.34 11.25 13.07
N GLU A 113 -13.26 12.20 13.31
CA GLU A 113 -13.18 13.54 12.72
C GLU A 113 -11.95 14.32 13.17
N CYS A 114 -11.57 14.23 14.44
CA CYS A 114 -10.35 14.87 14.94
C CYS A 114 -9.10 14.34 14.23
N ARG A 115 -9.04 13.03 13.97
CA ARG A 115 -7.97 12.39 13.18
C ARG A 115 -7.99 12.84 11.72
N TRP A 116 -9.17 12.94 11.12
CA TRP A 116 -9.33 13.47 9.76
C TRP A 116 -8.87 14.94 9.66
N LEU A 117 -9.21 15.78 10.64
CA LEU A 117 -8.75 17.17 10.70
C LEU A 117 -7.22 17.28 10.75
N GLY A 118 -6.54 16.33 11.43
CA GLY A 118 -5.08 16.23 11.40
C GLY A 118 -4.52 15.86 10.03
N LEU A 119 -5.19 14.98 9.27
CA LEU A 119 -4.83 14.68 7.87
C LEU A 119 -5.04 15.89 6.95
N LEU A 120 -6.12 16.65 7.19
CA LEU A 120 -6.42 17.87 6.44
C LEU A 120 -5.36 18.97 6.69
N GLU A 121 -4.84 19.06 7.92
CA GLU A 121 -3.73 19.95 8.26
C GLU A 121 -2.43 19.58 7.53
N ASP A 122 -2.13 18.28 7.36
CA ASP A 122 -0.98 17.85 6.55
C ASP A 122 -1.14 18.26 5.07
N THR A 123 -2.37 18.27 4.54
CA THR A 123 -2.67 18.76 3.19
C THR A 123 -2.49 20.27 3.07
N GLU A 124 -2.96 21.04 4.06
CA GLU A 124 -2.71 22.48 4.17
C GLU A 124 -1.20 22.77 4.15
N ARG A 125 -0.45 22.06 4.98
CA ARG A 125 1.01 22.19 5.07
C ARG A 125 1.69 21.84 3.75
N PHE A 126 1.27 20.79 3.05
CA PHE A 126 1.82 20.43 1.76
C PHE A 126 1.69 21.58 0.75
N HIS A 127 0.48 22.15 0.62
CA HIS A 127 0.27 23.26 -0.31
C HIS A 127 1.09 24.50 0.06
N ARG A 128 1.17 24.83 1.35
CA ARG A 128 2.05 25.93 1.81
C ARG A 128 3.52 25.69 1.42
N LEU A 129 4.06 24.51 1.68
CA LEU A 129 5.46 24.20 1.38
C LEU A 129 5.76 24.21 -0.12
N MET A 130 4.81 23.77 -0.96
CA MET A 130 4.94 23.86 -2.41
C MET A 130 4.93 25.30 -2.89
N ALA A 131 4.05 26.16 -2.35
CA ALA A 131 4.02 27.58 -2.66
C ALA A 131 5.35 28.27 -2.28
N GLU A 132 5.85 28.02 -1.06
CA GLU A 132 7.15 28.53 -0.59
C GLU A 132 8.31 28.07 -1.48
N SER A 133 8.27 26.84 -1.99
CA SER A 133 9.30 26.32 -2.89
C SER A 133 9.29 27.08 -4.22
N SER A 134 8.12 27.29 -4.82
CA SER A 134 7.96 28.06 -6.05
C SER A 134 8.41 29.52 -5.91
N GLU A 135 8.18 30.13 -4.75
CA GLU A 135 8.60 31.52 -4.49
C GLU A 135 10.12 31.66 -4.34
N ARG A 136 10.80 30.60 -3.86
CA ARG A 136 12.25 30.59 -3.72
C ARG A 136 12.98 30.35 -5.04
N ASP A 137 12.33 29.72 -6.01
CA ASP A 137 12.91 29.39 -7.31
C ASP A 137 12.01 29.84 -8.46
N PRO A 138 12.34 30.97 -9.13
CA PRO A 138 11.57 31.50 -10.26
C PRO A 138 11.48 30.58 -11.48
N SER A 139 12.24 29.47 -11.53
CA SER A 139 12.13 28.47 -12.61
C SER A 139 10.98 27.47 -12.40
N LEU A 140 10.41 27.43 -11.19
CA LEU A 140 9.28 26.57 -10.85
C LEU A 140 7.94 27.19 -11.27
N PRO A 141 6.88 26.36 -11.41
CA PRO A 141 5.53 26.86 -11.66
C PRO A 141 5.04 27.83 -10.59
N ASP A 142 4.18 28.76 -10.99
CA ASP A 142 3.59 29.80 -10.14
C ASP A 142 2.88 29.25 -8.88
N SER A 143 3.02 29.97 -7.75
CA SER A 143 2.54 29.55 -6.43
C SER A 143 1.04 29.79 -6.20
N THR A 144 0.35 30.55 -7.06
CA THR A 144 -1.04 31.00 -6.84
C THR A 144 -2.00 29.84 -6.60
N MET A 145 -1.90 28.77 -7.38
CA MET A 145 -2.76 27.58 -7.21
C MET A 145 -2.56 26.93 -5.83
N HIS A 146 -1.32 26.88 -5.34
CA HIS A 146 -1.01 26.29 -4.05
C HIS A 146 -1.53 27.15 -2.90
N HIS A 147 -1.39 28.49 -3.00
CA HIS A 147 -2.01 29.42 -2.04
C HIS A 147 -3.53 29.33 -2.01
N GLU A 148 -4.19 29.29 -3.16
CA GLU A 148 -5.65 29.15 -3.20
C GLU A 148 -6.13 27.86 -2.54
N ARG A 149 -5.43 26.74 -2.78
CA ARG A 149 -5.76 25.46 -2.16
C ARG A 149 -5.51 25.48 -0.65
N GLU A 150 -4.37 25.99 -0.22
CA GLU A 150 -4.03 26.18 1.19
C GLU A 150 -5.09 26.99 1.93
N GLY A 151 -5.48 28.15 1.39
CA GLY A 151 -6.46 29.03 2.02
C GLY A 151 -7.86 28.43 2.07
N LYS A 152 -8.33 27.77 0.99
CA LYS A 152 -9.63 27.08 0.97
C LYS A 152 -9.67 25.93 1.97
N THR A 153 -8.61 25.12 2.03
CA THR A 153 -8.49 24.01 2.96
C THR A 153 -8.45 24.49 4.41
N ARG A 154 -7.66 25.52 4.72
CA ARG A 154 -7.60 26.11 6.07
C ARG A 154 -8.97 26.63 6.51
N LEU A 155 -9.63 27.44 5.68
CA LEU A 155 -10.93 28.04 6.01
C LEU A 155 -11.98 26.95 6.32
N PHE A 156 -12.02 25.89 5.51
CA PHE A 156 -12.91 24.76 5.77
C PHE A 156 -12.56 24.04 7.08
N ARG A 157 -11.27 23.74 7.32
CA ARG A 157 -10.79 23.09 8.53
C ARG A 157 -11.15 23.88 9.79
N GLU A 158 -10.93 25.19 9.79
CA GLU A 158 -11.26 26.09 10.90
C GLU A 158 -12.77 26.12 11.16
N GLY A 159 -13.59 26.11 10.11
CA GLY A 159 -15.04 26.03 10.23
C GLY A 159 -15.52 24.74 10.90
N VAL A 160 -14.93 23.59 10.55
CA VAL A 160 -15.24 22.31 11.21
C VAL A 160 -14.77 22.29 12.65
N ILE A 161 -13.55 22.79 12.95
CA ILE A 161 -13.03 22.89 14.32
C ILE A 161 -13.95 23.73 15.20
N ALA A 162 -14.43 24.87 14.69
CA ALA A 162 -15.34 25.75 15.43
C ALA A 162 -16.70 25.08 15.73
N ALA A 163 -17.10 24.08 14.95
CA ALA A 163 -18.33 23.32 15.14
C ALA A 163 -18.16 22.09 16.05
N LEU A 164 -16.94 21.74 16.47
CA LEU A 164 -16.70 20.59 17.35
C LEU A 164 -17.26 20.84 18.76
N PRO A 165 -17.77 19.79 19.44
CA PRO A 165 -18.15 19.90 20.85
C PRO A 165 -16.93 20.18 21.75
N PRO A 166 -17.14 20.77 22.95
CA PRO A 166 -16.07 20.96 23.91
C PRO A 166 -15.35 19.65 24.26
N GLY A 167 -14.02 19.69 24.28
CA GLY A 167 -13.17 18.54 24.61
C GLY A 167 -12.60 17.80 23.39
N TYR A 168 -13.07 18.10 22.18
CA TYR A 168 -12.51 17.58 20.94
C TYR A 168 -11.55 18.58 20.30
N SER A 169 -10.46 18.07 19.74
CA SER A 169 -9.45 18.88 19.05
C SER A 169 -8.74 18.02 17.99
N PRO A 170 -8.27 18.61 16.87
CA PRO A 170 -7.53 17.89 15.85
C PRO A 170 -6.40 17.02 16.42
N GLU A 171 -6.30 15.79 15.93
CA GLU A 171 -5.26 14.83 16.28
C GLU A 171 -4.29 14.65 15.12
N LYS A 172 -3.03 15.07 15.31
CA LYS A 172 -2.01 14.87 14.28
C LYS A 172 -1.77 13.37 14.05
N PRO A 173 -1.63 12.93 12.79
CA PRO A 173 -1.24 11.56 12.48
C PRO A 173 0.07 11.19 13.19
N PRO A 174 0.10 10.10 13.98
CA PRO A 174 1.32 9.68 14.64
C PRO A 174 2.29 9.04 13.63
N SER A 175 3.50 8.68 14.08
CA SER A 175 4.41 7.89 13.24
C SER A 175 3.75 6.57 12.83
N PHE A 176 4.16 5.99 11.69
CA PHE A 176 3.54 4.76 11.18
C PHE A 176 3.61 3.59 12.19
N GLU A 177 4.73 3.45 12.90
CA GLU A 177 4.86 2.45 13.97
C GLU A 177 3.89 2.71 15.14
N SER A 178 3.73 3.97 15.54
CA SER A 178 2.80 4.35 16.61
C SER A 178 1.35 4.15 16.18
N MET A 179 1.04 4.41 14.90
CA MET A 179 -0.26 4.13 14.30
C MET A 179 -0.58 2.62 14.41
N LEU A 180 0.35 1.76 14.01
CA LEU A 180 0.21 0.30 14.16
C LEU A 180 0.02 -0.14 15.62
N ARG A 181 0.74 0.45 16.57
CA ARG A 181 0.57 0.17 18.00
C ARG A 181 -0.83 0.55 18.49
N SER A 182 -1.37 1.67 18.03
CA SER A 182 -2.71 2.13 18.43
C SER A 182 -3.87 1.28 17.87
N ILE A 183 -3.59 0.38 16.93
CA ILE A 183 -4.56 -0.57 16.35
C ILE A 183 -4.16 -2.02 16.63
N ASP A 184 -3.40 -2.25 17.71
CA ASP A 184 -2.91 -3.56 18.17
C ASP A 184 -2.21 -4.41 17.10
N SER A 185 -1.54 -3.75 16.15
CA SER A 185 -0.87 -4.38 14.99
C SER A 185 0.64 -4.12 14.96
N ALA A 186 1.26 -3.86 16.11
CA ALA A 186 2.69 -3.50 16.22
C ALA A 186 3.64 -4.49 15.52
N ALA A 187 3.32 -5.79 15.56
CA ALA A 187 4.11 -6.84 14.91
C ALA A 187 4.21 -6.68 13.39
N MET A 188 3.23 -6.01 12.76
CA MET A 188 3.20 -5.77 11.31
C MET A 188 4.23 -4.73 10.85
N TYR A 189 4.85 -3.98 11.78
CA TYR A 189 5.85 -2.97 11.43
C TYR A 189 7.07 -3.55 10.70
N ARG A 190 7.37 -4.84 10.91
CA ARG A 190 8.45 -5.52 10.17
C ARG A 190 8.22 -5.52 8.65
N PHE A 191 6.99 -5.76 8.21
CA PHE A 191 6.65 -5.82 6.78
C PHE A 191 6.72 -4.45 6.12
N TYR A 192 6.39 -3.39 6.88
CA TYR A 192 6.64 -2.03 6.44
C TYR A 192 8.14 -1.76 6.21
N ARG A 193 8.99 -2.18 7.14
CA ARG A 193 10.44 -2.00 7.02
C ARG A 193 11.02 -2.77 5.83
N GLU A 194 10.58 -4.01 5.64
CA GLU A 194 10.95 -4.86 4.49
C GLU A 194 10.53 -4.22 3.17
N GLY A 195 9.25 -3.86 3.01
CA GLY A 195 8.75 -3.23 1.79
C GLY A 195 9.41 -1.88 1.47
N SER A 196 9.76 -1.11 2.50
CA SER A 196 10.45 0.19 2.31
C SER A 196 11.85 0.05 1.71
N GLN A 197 12.48 -1.13 1.82
CA GLN A 197 13.78 -1.38 1.22
C GLN A 197 13.76 -1.29 -0.32
N TYR A 198 12.63 -1.61 -0.94
CA TYR A 198 12.40 -1.56 -2.39
C TYR A 198 12.06 -0.14 -2.87
N VAL A 199 11.51 0.72 -2.00
CA VAL A 199 11.21 2.13 -2.33
C VAL A 199 12.47 3.00 -2.21
N HIS A 200 13.29 2.77 -1.18
CA HIS A 200 14.47 3.59 -0.93
C HIS A 200 15.72 3.17 -1.72
N GLY A 201 15.68 2.07 -2.46
CA GLY A 201 16.85 1.58 -3.22
C GLY A 201 17.99 1.11 -2.33
N SER A 202 17.67 0.51 -1.18
CA SER A 202 18.67 0.02 -0.23
C SER A 202 19.47 -1.19 -0.75
N MET A 203 20.56 -1.54 -0.04
CA MET A 203 21.29 -2.79 -0.31
C MET A 203 20.43 -4.05 -0.14
N TRP A 204 19.38 -3.99 0.68
CA TRP A 204 18.40 -5.08 0.82
C TRP A 204 17.51 -5.18 -0.42
N GLY A 205 16.96 -4.06 -0.89
CA GLY A 205 16.14 -4.04 -2.11
C GLY A 205 16.91 -4.50 -3.35
N THR A 206 18.20 -4.15 -3.43
CA THR A 206 19.09 -4.58 -4.52
C THR A 206 19.63 -6.01 -4.36
N ALA A 207 19.40 -6.68 -3.22
CA ALA A 207 19.82 -8.07 -3.02
C ALA A 207 19.08 -9.04 -3.95
N ALA A 208 17.87 -8.68 -4.41
CA ALA A 208 17.16 -9.41 -5.46
C ALA A 208 17.92 -9.44 -6.80
N TYR A 209 18.85 -8.49 -7.01
CA TYR A 209 19.56 -8.30 -8.27
C TYR A 209 21.07 -8.60 -8.18
N ARG A 210 21.53 -9.13 -7.03
CA ARG A 210 22.93 -9.40 -6.80
C ARG A 210 23.14 -10.57 -5.85
N LYS A 211 24.03 -11.48 -6.23
CA LYS A 211 24.63 -12.49 -5.33
C LYS A 211 26.05 -12.09 -4.98
N ASN A 212 26.48 -12.45 -3.76
CA ASN A 212 27.82 -12.20 -3.21
C ASN A 212 28.22 -10.70 -3.19
N LEU A 213 29.45 -10.41 -2.80
CA LEU A 213 30.04 -9.07 -2.73
C LEU A 213 31.48 -9.07 -3.28
N GLY A 214 32.00 -7.88 -3.59
CA GLY A 214 33.39 -7.70 -4.04
C GLY A 214 33.69 -8.36 -5.38
N GLY A 215 34.88 -8.93 -5.54
CA GLY A 215 35.29 -9.59 -6.79
C GLY A 215 34.50 -10.87 -7.14
N ALA A 216 33.69 -11.39 -6.21
CA ALA A 216 32.80 -12.53 -6.43
C ALA A 216 31.35 -12.11 -6.73
N ALA A 217 31.08 -10.81 -6.87
CA ALA A 217 29.72 -10.31 -7.10
C ALA A 217 29.18 -10.77 -8.45
N GLU A 218 27.97 -11.33 -8.43
CA GLU A 218 27.19 -11.67 -9.61
C GLU A 218 25.98 -10.74 -9.69
N PHE A 219 25.72 -10.18 -10.86
CA PHE A 219 24.57 -9.31 -11.12
C PHE A 219 23.63 -9.98 -12.11
N GLY A 220 22.33 -9.92 -11.82
CA GLY A 220 21.29 -10.57 -12.60
C GLY A 220 19.99 -10.56 -11.82
N ASP A 221 18.90 -11.03 -12.41
CA ASP A 221 17.64 -11.17 -11.69
C ASP A 221 17.60 -12.53 -10.96
N PHE A 222 17.56 -12.47 -9.63
CA PHE A 222 17.52 -13.66 -8.77
C PHE A 222 16.17 -13.81 -8.05
N THR A 223 15.16 -13.08 -8.48
CA THR A 223 13.80 -13.21 -7.95
C THR A 223 13.16 -14.53 -8.37
N SER A 224 12.16 -14.95 -7.60
CA SER A 224 11.49 -16.23 -7.75
C SER A 224 10.06 -16.19 -7.19
N THR A 225 9.30 -17.26 -7.42
CA THR A 225 7.88 -17.32 -7.05
C THR A 225 7.69 -17.18 -5.54
N VAL A 226 8.63 -17.68 -4.74
CA VAL A 226 8.54 -17.57 -3.27
C VAL A 226 8.54 -16.11 -2.79
N ASP A 227 9.18 -15.21 -3.52
CA ASP A 227 9.26 -13.79 -3.19
C ASP A 227 7.89 -13.09 -3.28
N TRP A 228 6.92 -13.69 -4.00
CA TRP A 228 5.56 -13.17 -4.17
C TRP A 228 4.64 -13.41 -2.97
N ILE A 229 4.98 -14.35 -2.08
CA ILE A 229 4.10 -14.74 -0.97
C ILE A 229 3.77 -13.54 -0.08
N LEU A 230 4.79 -12.80 0.34
CA LEU A 230 4.62 -11.67 1.25
C LEU A 230 3.87 -10.48 0.65
N PRO A 231 4.19 -9.96 -0.56
CA PRO A 231 3.46 -8.84 -1.13
C PRO A 231 1.98 -9.19 -1.41
N LEU A 232 1.68 -10.41 -1.88
CA LEU A 232 0.29 -10.84 -2.07
C LEU A 232 -0.45 -11.01 -0.74
N ARG A 233 0.20 -11.57 0.29
CA ARG A 233 -0.40 -11.72 1.62
C ARG A 233 -0.68 -10.35 2.24
N LEU A 234 0.23 -9.40 2.05
CA LEU A 234 0.07 -8.04 2.54
C LEU A 234 -1.08 -7.31 1.82
N SER A 235 -1.21 -7.50 0.51
CA SER A 235 -2.36 -7.01 -0.27
C SER A 235 -3.69 -7.58 0.24
N TRP A 236 -3.76 -8.90 0.49
CA TRP A 236 -4.95 -9.53 1.08
C TRP A 236 -5.32 -8.91 2.43
N LEU A 237 -4.35 -8.86 3.36
CA LEU A 237 -4.58 -8.32 4.70
C LEU A 237 -5.01 -6.85 4.66
N SER A 238 -4.47 -6.09 3.72
CA SER A 238 -4.84 -4.68 3.49
C SER A 238 -6.32 -4.57 3.11
N ILE A 239 -6.77 -5.34 2.11
CA ILE A 239 -8.18 -5.37 1.70
C ILE A 239 -9.07 -5.82 2.84
N ARG A 240 -8.77 -6.98 3.46
CA ARG A 240 -9.62 -7.59 4.48
C ARG A 240 -9.77 -6.68 5.71
N ASN A 241 -8.66 -6.19 6.26
CA ASN A 241 -8.69 -5.48 7.54
C ASN A 241 -9.25 -4.07 7.37
N ALA A 242 -8.81 -3.32 6.35
CA ALA A 242 -9.36 -2.00 6.09
C ALA A 242 -10.81 -2.08 5.60
N GLY A 243 -11.12 -3.07 4.74
CA GLY A 243 -12.47 -3.29 4.23
C GLY A 243 -13.47 -3.61 5.33
N ARG A 244 -13.11 -4.44 6.32
CA ARG A 244 -13.95 -4.71 7.51
C ARG A 244 -14.30 -3.43 8.25
N VAL A 245 -13.30 -2.64 8.63
CA VAL A 245 -13.51 -1.40 9.40
C VAL A 245 -14.28 -0.37 8.58
N LEU A 246 -13.94 -0.20 7.30
CA LEU A 246 -14.60 0.78 6.45
C LEU A 246 -16.07 0.43 6.21
N LEU A 247 -16.40 -0.82 5.89
CA LEU A 247 -17.79 -1.22 5.67
C LEU A 247 -18.62 -1.06 6.95
N ASP A 248 -18.07 -1.42 8.10
CA ASP A 248 -18.75 -1.23 9.40
C ASP A 248 -19.08 0.26 9.65
N ARG A 249 -18.12 1.15 9.40
CA ARG A 249 -18.33 2.59 9.59
C ARG A 249 -19.23 3.23 8.55
N LEU A 250 -19.15 2.81 7.28
CA LEU A 250 -20.03 3.32 6.22
C LEU A 250 -21.47 2.86 6.38
N ALA A 251 -21.68 1.64 6.89
CA ALA A 251 -23.03 1.10 7.05
C ALA A 251 -23.81 1.72 8.22
N GLY A 252 -23.16 2.51 9.10
CA GLY A 252 -23.82 3.15 10.23
C GLY A 252 -24.53 2.16 11.17
N GLY A 253 -24.03 0.93 11.26
CA GLY A 253 -24.65 -0.16 12.01
C GLY A 253 -25.62 -1.05 11.22
N ALA A 254 -25.91 -0.74 9.95
CA ALA A 254 -26.61 -1.68 9.07
C ALA A 254 -25.72 -2.88 8.72
N ALA A 255 -26.31 -4.06 8.56
CA ALA A 255 -25.57 -5.27 8.21
C ALA A 255 -25.18 -5.24 6.71
N VAL A 256 -24.08 -4.57 6.38
CA VAL A 256 -23.41 -4.74 5.08
C VAL A 256 -22.21 -5.65 5.29
N THR A 257 -22.35 -6.91 4.89
CA THR A 257 -21.34 -7.93 5.11
C THR A 257 -20.69 -8.35 3.80
N CYS A 258 -19.36 -8.35 3.79
CA CYS A 258 -18.57 -9.17 2.88
C CYS A 258 -18.23 -10.47 3.62
N ASP A 259 -18.30 -11.62 2.94
CA ASP A 259 -17.95 -12.93 3.52
C ASP A 259 -16.43 -13.08 3.66
N TRP A 260 -15.85 -12.30 4.55
CA TRP A 260 -14.40 -12.24 4.76
C TRP A 260 -13.81 -13.57 5.22
N ASP A 261 -14.59 -14.42 5.88
CA ASP A 261 -14.12 -15.71 6.38
C ASP A 261 -14.16 -16.78 5.27
N GLY A 262 -15.21 -16.78 4.43
CA GLY A 262 -15.24 -17.57 3.21
C GLY A 262 -14.10 -17.21 2.26
N LEU A 263 -13.90 -15.91 2.01
CA LEU A 263 -12.81 -15.43 1.17
C LEU A 263 -11.43 -15.76 1.76
N GLY A 264 -11.28 -15.65 3.08
CA GLY A 264 -10.05 -16.04 3.77
C GLY A 264 -9.69 -17.50 3.52
N ARG A 265 -10.66 -18.42 3.62
CA ARG A 265 -10.42 -19.85 3.35
C ARG A 265 -9.97 -20.12 1.91
N VAL A 266 -10.61 -19.47 0.92
CA VAL A 266 -10.24 -19.65 -0.48
C VAL A 266 -8.82 -19.15 -0.73
N ILE A 267 -8.49 -17.96 -0.22
CA ILE A 267 -7.14 -17.40 -0.33
C ILE A 267 -6.10 -18.28 0.37
N ASP A 268 -6.40 -18.78 1.57
CA ASP A 268 -5.47 -19.64 2.30
C ASP A 268 -5.16 -20.93 1.54
N ASN A 269 -6.18 -21.53 0.89
CA ASN A 269 -5.99 -22.69 0.01
C ASN A 269 -5.10 -22.38 -1.20
N ASP A 270 -5.30 -21.22 -1.84
CA ASP A 270 -4.48 -20.81 -2.99
C ASP A 270 -3.02 -20.54 -2.60
N PHE A 271 -2.79 -19.96 -1.40
CA PHE A 271 -1.45 -19.83 -0.86
C PHE A 271 -0.81 -21.19 -0.56
N GLU A 272 -1.58 -22.14 -0.03
CA GLU A 272 -1.08 -23.49 0.21
C GLU A 272 -0.68 -24.18 -1.11
N ALA A 273 -1.52 -24.06 -2.15
CA ALA A 273 -1.21 -24.57 -3.48
C ALA A 273 0.06 -23.94 -4.06
N LEU A 274 0.22 -22.62 -3.93
CA LEU A 274 1.43 -21.91 -4.36
C LEU A 274 2.68 -22.42 -3.64
N VAL A 275 2.60 -22.63 -2.33
CA VAL A 275 3.72 -23.17 -1.53
C VAL A 275 4.07 -24.60 -1.97
N GLN A 276 3.07 -25.46 -2.15
CA GLN A 276 3.28 -26.84 -2.62
C GLN A 276 3.94 -26.88 -4.00
N ALA A 277 3.55 -25.98 -4.91
CA ALA A 277 4.16 -25.85 -6.23
C ALA A 277 5.63 -25.40 -6.14
N ILE A 278 5.95 -24.46 -5.24
CA ILE A 278 7.33 -24.02 -4.98
C ILE A 278 8.18 -25.18 -4.42
N GLU A 279 7.66 -25.94 -3.46
CA GLU A 279 8.38 -27.05 -2.83
C GLU A 279 8.63 -28.22 -3.79
N SER A 280 7.72 -28.45 -4.74
CA SER A 280 7.83 -29.52 -5.73
C SER A 280 9.00 -29.30 -6.70
N ASP A 281 9.35 -28.06 -7.00
CA ASP A 281 10.47 -27.70 -7.88
C ASP A 281 11.83 -27.72 -7.18
N ALA A 282 11.84 -27.74 -5.84
CA ALA A 282 13.06 -27.78 -5.05
C ALA A 282 13.60 -29.22 -4.87
N ARG A 283 12.86 -30.24 -5.31
CA ARG A 283 13.19 -31.67 -5.20
C ARG A 283 13.66 -32.24 -6.52
#